data_AF-A0A3E0QVA5-F1
#
_entry.id   AF-A0A3E0QVA5-F1
#
_cell.length_a   1.000
_cell.length_b   1.000
_cell.length_c   1.000
_cell.angle_alpha   90.00
_cell.angle_beta   90.00
_cell.angle_gamma   90.00
#
_symmetry.space_group_name_H-M   'P 1'
#
loop_
_entity.id
_entity.type
_entity.pdbx_description
1 polymer ?
#
loop_
_entity_poly.entity_id
_entity_poly.type
_entity_poly.pdbx_seq_one_letter_code
_entity_poly.pdbx_strand_id
1 'polypeptide(L)' 'MTAKQQLYQIAVDDSQPLEERYAAARELQRRTLSSRKVYDLIRLWPYHTPSEIADILGVTVPTVIGWASQYGLWQRRRSS' A
#
# COMPACT_ATOMS: atom_id res chain seq x y z
N MET A 1 -12.90 -5.83 -16.88
CA MET A 1 -12.96 -6.02 -15.41
C MET A 1 -11.57 -5.79 -14.85
N THR A 2 -11.40 -4.97 -13.80
CA THR A 2 -10.07 -4.66 -13.23
C THR A 2 -9.63 -5.73 -12.24
N ALA A 3 -8.31 -5.84 -11.99
CA ALA A 3 -7.76 -6.79 -11.02
C ALA A 3 -8.30 -6.58 -9.59
N LYS A 4 -8.64 -5.34 -9.21
CA LYS A 4 -9.28 -5.05 -7.91
C LYS A 4 -10.71 -5.60 -7.85
N GLN A 5 -11.47 -5.47 -8.93
CA GLN A 5 -12.84 -6.01 -9.02
C GLN A 5 -12.84 -7.54 -8.99
N GLN A 6 -11.87 -8.19 -9.65
CA GLN A 6 -11.70 -9.65 -9.59
C GLN A 6 -11.41 -10.14 -8.17
N LEU A 7 -10.47 -9.51 -7.46
CA LEU A 7 -10.16 -9.89 -6.08
C LEU A 7 -11.36 -9.68 -5.15
N TYR A 8 -12.15 -8.63 -5.38
CA TYR A 8 -13.36 -8.41 -4.60
C TYR A 8 -14.39 -9.52 -4.84
N GLN A 9 -14.60 -9.90 -6.10
CA GLN A 9 -15.51 -10.98 -6.46
C GLN A 9 -15.10 -12.31 -5.80
N ILE A 10 -13.81 -12.66 -5.85
CA ILE A 10 -13.29 -13.88 -5.23
C ILE A 10 -13.43 -13.84 -3.70
N ALA A 11 -13.13 -12.71 -3.06
CA ALA A 11 -13.19 -12.60 -1.60
C ALA A 11 -14.61 -12.78 -1.03
N VAL A 12 -15.64 -12.36 -1.77
CA VAL A 12 -17.04 -12.38 -1.31
C VAL A 12 -17.86 -13.57 -1.83
N ASP A 13 -17.34 -14.34 -2.78
CA ASP A 13 -18.02 -15.48 -3.37
C ASP A 13 -17.94 -16.71 -2.45
N ASP A 14 -19.07 -17.12 -1.90
CA ASP A 14 -19.19 -18.27 -1.00
C ASP A 14 -18.98 -19.63 -1.70
N SER A 15 -18.98 -19.66 -3.04
CA SER A 15 -18.65 -20.87 -3.80
C SER A 15 -17.13 -21.12 -3.91
N GLN A 16 -16.31 -20.12 -3.60
CA GLN A 16 -14.86 -20.25 -3.64
C GLN A 16 -14.32 -20.96 -2.39
N PRO A 17 -13.23 -21.74 -2.51
CA PRO A 17 -12.53 -22.29 -1.36
C PRO A 17 -12.14 -21.20 -0.36
N LEU A 18 -12.27 -21.51 0.93
CA LEU A 18 -12.00 -20.56 2.02
C LEU A 18 -10.58 -19.94 1.93
N GLU A 19 -9.59 -20.73 1.52
CA GLU A 19 -8.22 -20.25 1.31
C GLU A 19 -8.10 -19.20 0.21
N GLU A 20 -8.80 -19.38 -0.91
CA GLU A 20 -8.78 -18.44 -2.04
C GLU A 20 -9.46 -17.11 -1.68
N ARG A 21 -10.55 -17.19 -0.92
CA ARG A 21 -11.24 -16.01 -0.38
C ARG A 21 -10.33 -15.22 0.54
N TYR A 22 -9.61 -15.89 1.44
CA TYR A 22 -8.64 -15.24 2.33
C TYR A 22 -7.43 -14.68 1.58
N ALA A 23 -6.92 -15.39 0.57
CA ALA A 23 -5.82 -14.90 -0.26
C ALA A 23 -6.22 -13.61 -1.00
N ALA A 24 -7.42 -13.57 -1.59
CA ALA A 24 -7.95 -12.40 -2.27
C ALA A 24 -8.18 -11.22 -1.31
N ALA A 25 -8.71 -11.48 -0.11
CA ALA A 25 -8.90 -10.46 0.93
C ALA A 25 -7.55 -9.88 1.43
N ARG A 26 -6.54 -10.73 1.64
CA ARG A 26 -5.18 -10.28 2.02
C ARG A 26 -4.53 -9.45 0.92
N GLU A 27 -4.71 -9.84 -0.34
CA GLU A 27 -4.19 -9.08 -1.47
C GLU A 27 -4.91 -7.73 -1.62
N LEU A 28 -6.22 -7.68 -1.39
CA LEU A 28 -6.95 -6.42 -1.28
C LEU A 28 -6.44 -5.54 -0.14
N GLN A 29 -6.16 -6.12 1.04
CA GLN A 29 -5.57 -5.40 2.17
C GLN A 29 -4.14 -4.91 1.88
N ARG A 30 -3.32 -5.69 1.16
CA ARG A 30 -1.99 -5.24 0.71
C ARG A 30 -2.10 -4.06 -0.27
N ARG A 31 -3.06 -4.12 -1.19
CA ARG A 31 -3.28 -3.11 -2.23
C ARG A 31 -3.95 -1.85 -1.71
N THR A 32 -4.71 -1.97 -0.63
CA THR A 32 -5.35 -0.82 0.01
C THR A 32 -4.32 -0.18 0.92
N LEU A 33 -3.92 1.05 0.59
CA LEU A 33 -3.30 1.96 1.54
C LEU A 33 -4.20 2.00 2.78
N SER A 34 -3.81 1.33 3.86
CA SER A 34 -4.50 1.57 5.13
C SER A 34 -4.28 3.05 5.44
N SER A 35 -5.31 3.76 5.89
CA SER A 35 -5.21 5.20 6.23
C SER A 35 -4.05 5.48 7.19
N ARG A 36 -3.66 4.46 7.99
CA ARG A 36 -2.47 4.43 8.83
C ARG A 36 -1.15 4.48 8.05
N LYS A 37 -0.99 3.70 6.98
CA LYS A 37 0.22 3.73 6.13
C LYS A 37 0.41 5.05 5.39
N VAL A 38 -0.68 5.72 4.99
CA VAL A 38 -0.63 7.08 4.42
C VAL A 38 -0.09 8.06 5.47
N TYR A 39 -0.64 8.01 6.67
CA TYR A 39 -0.21 8.86 7.78
C TYR A 39 1.27 8.62 8.14
N ASP A 40 1.67 7.36 8.27
CA ASP A 40 3.05 6.98 8.57
C ASP A 40 4.01 7.41 7.45
N LEU A 41 3.61 7.28 6.16
CA LEU A 41 4.38 7.81 5.04
C LEU A 41 4.63 9.32 5.17
N ILE A 42 3.58 10.11 5.39
CA ILE A 42 3.67 11.58 5.53
C ILE A 42 4.59 11.96 6.70
N ARG A 43 4.49 11.24 7.83
CA ARG A 43 5.28 11.47 9.03
C ARG A 43 6.77 11.13 8.83
N LEU A 44 7.08 10.04 8.14
CA LEU A 44 8.44 9.54 7.96
C LEU A 44 9.19 10.24 6.82
N TRP A 45 8.48 10.67 5.78
CA TRP A 45 9.03 11.24 4.55
C TRP A 45 10.12 12.32 4.72
N PRO A 46 9.98 13.33 5.62
CA PRO A 46 11.01 14.35 5.75
C PRO A 46 12.28 13.89 6.45
N TYR A 47 12.28 12.72 7.10
CA TYR A 47 13.39 12.26 7.95
C TYR A 47 14.08 11.00 7.43
N HIS A 48 13.45 10.25 6.53
CA HIS A 48 13.94 8.94 6.08
C HIS A 48 14.03 8.89 4.55
N THR A 49 14.86 8.00 4.04
CA THR A 49 14.94 7.67 2.63
C THR A 49 13.76 6.78 2.20
N PRO A 50 13.38 6.80 0.91
CA PRO A 50 12.36 5.89 0.40
C PRO A 50 12.66 4.41 0.67
N SER A 51 13.94 4.03 0.77
CA SER A 51 14.36 2.68 1.15
C SER A 51 14.02 2.36 2.61
N GLU A 52 14.43 3.21 3.55
CA GLU A 52 14.14 3.02 4.98
C GLU A 52 12.64 3.03 5.26
N ILE A 53 11.88 3.90 4.57
CA ILE A 53 10.42 3.94 4.68
C ILE A 53 9.79 2.64 4.16
N ALA A 54 10.33 2.07 3.08
CA ALA A 54 9.84 0.81 2.53
C ALA A 54 10.01 -0.34 3.54
N ASP A 55 11.18 -0.40 4.20
CA ASP A 55 11.46 -1.37 5.26
C ASP A 55 10.53 -1.17 6.47
N ILE A 56 10.35 0.07 6.94
CA ILE A 56 9.47 0.40 8.08
C ILE A 56 8.00 0.05 7.79
N LEU A 57 7.51 0.33 6.58
CA LEU A 57 6.11 0.12 6.20
C LEU A 57 5.81 -1.29 5.66
N GLY A 58 6.86 -2.13 5.50
CA GLY A 58 6.75 -3.48 4.94
C GLY A 58 6.25 -3.48 3.50
N VAL A 59 6.72 -2.55 2.67
CA VAL A 59 6.37 -2.41 1.25
C VAL A 59 7.62 -2.27 0.40
N THR A 60 7.47 -2.18 -0.92
CA THR A 60 8.62 -2.01 -1.81
C THR A 60 8.94 -0.52 -2.02
N VAL A 61 10.19 -0.20 -2.33
CA VAL A 61 10.63 1.17 -2.62
C VAL A 61 9.82 1.82 -3.77
N PRO A 62 9.51 1.13 -4.89
CA PRO A 62 8.65 1.68 -5.93
C PRO A 62 7.25 2.04 -5.42
N THR A 63 6.69 1.26 -4.49
CA THR A 63 5.39 1.57 -3.85
C THR A 63 5.48 2.88 -3.05
N VAL A 64 6.54 3.07 -2.26
CA VAL A 64 6.78 4.31 -1.50
C VAL A 64 6.91 5.52 -2.42
N ILE A 65 7.67 5.40 -3.50
CA ILE A 65 7.85 6.45 -4.53
C ILE A 65 6.51 6.80 -5.18
N GLY A 66 5.72 5.78 -5.55
CA GLY A 66 4.40 5.96 -6.14
C GLY A 66 3.46 6.73 -5.20
N TRP A 67 3.44 6.36 -3.92
CA TRP A 67 2.65 7.07 -2.91
C TRP A 67 3.13 8.51 -2.70
N ALA A 68 4.45 8.73 -2.59
CA ALA A 68 5.01 10.06 -2.42
C ALA A 68 4.69 10.99 -3.61
N SER A 69 4.68 10.45 -4.84
CA SER A 69 4.23 11.17 -6.04
C SER A 69 2.75 11.51 -5.98
N GLN A 70 1.89 10.52 -5.66
CA GLN A 70 0.46 10.69 -5.54
C GLN A 70 0.06 11.75 -4.50
N TYR A 71 0.82 11.85 -3.40
CA TYR A 71 0.55 12.80 -2.30
C TYR A 71 1.41 14.07 -2.36
N GLY A 72 2.18 14.31 -3.43
CA GLY A 72 2.96 15.54 -3.62
C GLY A 72 4.07 15.75 -2.57
N LEU A 73 4.63 14.67 -2.01
CA LEU A 73 5.56 14.76 -0.88
C LEU A 73 6.98 15.19 -1.29
N TRP A 74 7.33 15.12 -2.58
CA TRP A 74 8.68 15.46 -3.09
C TRP A 74 9.14 16.88 -2.75
N GLN A 75 8.22 17.83 -2.63
CA GLN A 75 8.53 19.22 -2.28
C GLN A 75 8.77 19.45 -0.77
N ARG A 76 8.43 18.46 0.08
CA ARG A 76 8.46 18.58 1.56
C ARG A 76 9.66 17.92 2.22
N ARG A 77 10.58 17.36 1.42
CA ARG A 77 11.77 16.74 1.97
C ARG A 77 12.72 17.84 2.39
N ARG A 78 12.95 18.01 3.70
CA ARG A 78 13.96 18.95 4.17
C ARG A 78 15.32 18.41 3.74
N SER A 79 15.96 19.10 2.82
CA SER A 79 17.39 18.99 2.60
C SER A 79 18.07 19.36 3.92
N SER A 80 18.60 18.38 4.64
CA SER A 80 19.65 18.63 5.64
C SER A 80 21.00 18.47 4.95
#